data_AF-A0A370FHC6-F1
#
_entry.id   AF-A0A370FHC6-F1
#
_cell.length_a   1.000
_cell.length_b   1.000
_cell.length_c   1.000
_cell.angle_alpha   90.00
_cell.angle_beta   90.00
_cell.angle_gamma   90.00
#
_symmetry.space_group_name_H-M   'P 1'
#
loop_
_entity.id
_entity.type
_entity.pdbx_description
1 polymer ?
#
loop_
_entity_poly.entity_id
_entity_poly.type
_entity_poly.pdbx_seq_one_letter_code
_entity_poly.pdbx_strand_id
1 'polypeptide(L)' 'MTSRELSEADARAVYARLVPIVEMGGATVDPRDEELTVQLLQGAITHEEMVAAILGETNIGK' A
#
# COMPACT_ATOMS: atom_id res chain seq x y z
N MET A 1 10.51 19.11 -6.60
CA MET A 1 9.11 18.67 -6.82
C MET A 1 8.39 18.86 -5.52
N THR A 2 7.39 19.74 -5.45
CA THR A 2 6.53 19.87 -4.26
C THR A 2 5.57 18.68 -4.29
N SER A 3 5.99 17.55 -3.71
CA SER A 3 5.07 16.44 -3.46
C SER A 3 3.99 16.95 -2.53
N ARG A 4 2.79 17.20 -3.07
CA ARG A 4 1.61 17.40 -2.23
C ARG A 4 1.37 16.04 -1.55
N GLU A 5 1.70 15.96 -0.27
CA GLU A 5 1.31 14.83 0.57
C GLU A 5 -0.21 14.67 0.47
N LEU A 6 -0.67 13.50 0.04
CA LEU A 6 -2.09 13.19 -0.01
C LEU A 6 -2.63 13.12 1.43
N SER A 7 -3.84 13.64 1.66
CA SER A 7 -4.51 13.39 2.94
C SER A 7 -4.83 11.90 3.09
N GLU A 8 -4.99 11.41 4.31
CA GLU A 8 -5.31 9.99 4.53
C GLU A 8 -6.62 9.59 3.84
N ALA A 9 -7.64 10.45 3.90
CA ALA A 9 -8.92 10.22 3.24
C ALA A 9 -8.77 10.12 1.71
N ASP A 10 -7.94 10.98 1.11
CA ASP A 10 -7.69 10.95 -0.34
C ASP A 10 -6.88 9.70 -0.72
N ALA A 11 -5.88 9.32 0.07
CA ALA A 11 -5.07 8.13 -0.16
C ALA A 11 -5.92 6.85 -0.07
N ARG A 12 -6.78 6.73 0.94
CA ARG A 12 -7.75 5.61 1.05
C ARG A 12 -8.73 5.59 -0.12
N ALA A 13 -9.21 6.75 -0.57
CA ALA A 13 -10.09 6.83 -1.75
C ALA A 13 -9.40 6.41 -3.05
N VAL A 14 -8.11 6.71 -3.20
CA VAL A 14 -7.28 6.22 -4.32
C VAL A 14 -7.11 4.72 -4.22
N TYR A 15 -6.77 4.20 -3.03
CA TYR A 15 -6.63 2.76 -2.81
C TYR A 15 -7.92 1.98 -3.14
N ALA A 16 -9.08 2.46 -2.71
CA ALA A 16 -10.37 1.84 -3.00
C ALA A 16 -10.67 1.72 -4.51
N ARG A 17 -10.08 2.58 -5.35
CA ARG A 17 -10.19 2.47 -6.82
C ARG A 17 -9.24 1.43 -7.40
N LEU A 18 -8.16 1.09 -6.69
CA LEU A 18 -7.20 0.05 -7.07
C LEU A 18 -7.69 -1.35 -6.68
N VAL A 19 -8.44 -1.48 -5.57
CA VAL A 19 -8.96 -2.77 -5.07
C VAL A 19 -9.61 -3.63 -6.17
N PRO A 20 -10.56 -3.13 -6.99
CA PRO A 20 -11.16 -3.94 -8.04
C PRO A 20 -10.16 -4.43 -9.10
N ILE A 21 -9.08 -3.67 -9.33
CA ILE A 21 -8.03 -4.04 -10.29
C ILE A 21 -7.18 -5.19 -9.74
N VAL A 22 -6.87 -5.14 -8.45
CA VAL A 22 -6.13 -6.19 -7.74
C VAL A 22 -6.95 -7.48 -7.67
N GLU A 23 -8.24 -7.37 -7.34
CA GLU A 23 -9.17 -8.50 -7.26
C GLU A 23 -9.42 -9.15 -8.64
N MET A 24 -9.47 -8.37 -9.73
CA MET A 24 -9.54 -8.91 -11.09
C MET A 24 -8.33 -9.79 -11.45
N GLY A 25 -7.17 -9.53 -10.83
CA GLY A 25 -5.97 -10.35 -10.96
C GLY A 25 -6.03 -11.67 -10.17
N GLY A 26 -7.12 -11.94 -9.44
CA GLY A 26 -7.25 -13.09 -8.55
C GLY A 26 -6.47 -12.95 -7.24
N ALA A 27 -5.93 -11.77 -6.95
CA ALA A 27 -5.26 -11.48 -5.69
C ALA A 27 -6.28 -11.02 -4.64
N THR A 28 -6.11 -11.45 -3.40
CA THR A 28 -6.88 -10.96 -2.25
C THR A 28 -6.18 -9.74 -1.67
N VAL A 29 -6.95 -8.71 -1.35
CA VAL A 29 -6.45 -7.54 -0.63
C VAL A 29 -6.29 -7.87 0.84
N ASP A 30 -5.05 -7.84 1.34
CA ASP A 30 -4.77 -7.89 2.77
C ASP A 30 -4.96 -6.48 3.37
N PRO A 31 -5.68 -6.33 4.50
CA PRO A 31 -5.79 -5.05 5.21
C PRO A 31 -4.45 -4.38 5.53
N ARG A 32 -3.38 -5.17 5.65
CA ARG A 32 -2.01 -4.66 5.83
C ARG A 32 -1.45 -4.03 4.56
N ASP A 33 -1.69 -4.65 3.40
CA ASP A 33 -1.27 -4.11 2.11
C ASP A 33 -2.00 -2.80 1.81
N GLU A 34 -3.26 -2.69 2.25
CA GLU A 34 -3.99 -1.42 2.23
C GLU A 34 -3.25 -0.34 3.02
N GLU A 35 -2.93 -0.59 4.28
CA GLU A 35 -2.32 0.40 5.16
C GLU A 35 -0.93 0.83 4.67
N LEU A 36 -0.12 -0.12 4.19
CA LEU A 36 1.19 0.18 3.58
C LEU A 36 1.05 0.98 2.27
N THR A 37 0.06 0.65 1.44
CA THR A 37 -0.18 1.39 0.20
C THR A 37 -0.68 2.80 0.48
N VAL A 38 -1.51 3.00 1.51
CA VAL A 38 -1.95 4.32 1.97
C VAL A 38 -0.74 5.14 2.41
N GLN A 39 0.15 4.60 3.24
CA GLN A 39 1.38 5.28 3.67
C GLN A 39 2.29 5.64 2.49
N LEU A 40 2.40 4.75 1.49
CA LEU A 40 3.15 5.02 0.25
C LEU A 40 2.52 6.18 -0.55
N LEU A 41 1.19 6.18 -0.70
CA LEU A 41 0.46 7.25 -1.42
C LEU A 41 0.58 8.60 -0.71
N GLN A 42 0.63 8.61 0.62
CA GLN A 42 0.86 9.82 1.40
C GLN A 42 2.32 10.31 1.32
N GLY A 43 3.25 9.45 0.86
CA GLY A 43 4.68 9.71 0.88
C GLY A 43 5.32 9.55 2.25
N ALA A 44 4.61 8.92 3.21
CA ALA A 44 5.11 8.63 4.55
C ALA A 44 6.16 7.51 4.56
N ILE A 45 6.10 6.61 3.57
CA ILE A 45 7.11 5.58 3.32
C ILE A 45 7.49 5.55 1.84
N THR A 46 8.69 5.07 1.54
CA THR A 46 9.12 4.82 0.16
C THR A 46 8.64 3.46 -0.34
N HIS A 47 8.77 3.24 -1.65
CA HIS A 47 8.46 1.94 -2.25
C HIS A 47 9.37 0.84 -1.68
N GLU A 48 10.65 1.14 -1.47
CA GLU A 48 11.62 0.20 -0.88
C GLU A 48 11.24 -0.18 0.55
N GLU A 49 10.77 0.77 1.36
CA GLU A 49 10.32 0.53 2.73
C GLU A 49 9.06 -0.35 2.76
N MET A 50 8.11 -0.11 1.86
CA MET A 50 6.93 -0.96 1.69
C MET A 50 7.32 -2.40 1.32
N VAL A 51 8.21 -2.58 0.34
CA VAL A 51 8.69 -3.91 -0.08
C VAL A 51 9.44 -4.60 1.06
N ALA A 52 10.27 -3.87 1.81
CA ALA A 52 10.97 -4.41 2.97
C ALA A 52 10.01 -4.86 4.07
N ALA A 53 8.90 -4.14 4.31
CA ALA A 53 7.86 -4.55 5.25
C ALA A 53 7.19 -5.86 4.80
N ILE A 54 6.76 -5.94 3.54
CA ILE A 54 6.10 -7.13 2.98
C ILE A 54 7.03 -8.37 3.06
N LEU A 55 8.27 -8.23 2.61
CA LEU A 55 9.27 -9.31 2.61
C LEU A 55 9.74 -9.68 4.02
N GLY A 56 9.89 -8.69 4.90
CA GLY A 56 10.30 -8.88 6.29
C GLY A 56 9.33 -9.76 7.08
N GLU A 57 8.04 -9.70 6.76
CA GLU A 57 7.04 -10.61 7.34
C GLU A 57 6.95 -11.95 6.64
N THR A 58 7.28 -12.02 5.35
CA THR A 58 7.38 -13.30 4.63
C THR A 58 8.49 -14.20 5.22
N ASN A 59 9.46 -13.61 5.94
CA ASN A 59 10.50 -14.32 6.68
C ASN A 59 10.04 -14.93 8.02
N ILE A 60 8.76 -14.80 8.40
CA ILE A 60 8.15 -15.53 9.52
C ILE A 60 7.69 -16.90 8.98
N GLY A 61 8.66 -17.71 8.60
CA GLY A 61 8.45 -19.01 7.97
C GLY A 61 9.75 -19.77 7.74
N LYS A 62 10.54 -19.94 8.82
CA LYS A 62 11.45 -21.08 8.95
C LYS A 62 10.77 -22.16 9.75
#